data_AF-A0A930API2-F1
#
_entry.id   AF-A0A930API2-F1
#
_cell.length_a   1.000
_cell.length_b   1.000
_cell.length_c   1.000
_cell.angle_alpha   90.00
_cell.angle_beta   90.00
_cell.angle_gamma   90.00
#
_symmetry.space_group_name_H-M   'P 1'
#
loop_
_entity.id
_entity.type
_entity.pdbx_description
1 polymer ?
#
loop_
_entity_poly.entity_id
_entity_poly.type
_entity_poly.pdbx_seq_one_letter_code
_entity_poly.pdbx_strand_id
1 'polypeptide(L)'
;TQLIKASYEATANASGVYDQEISNNEVQFRNIEVTKKWVGGSANQVEVQLYKDGVAEGTPVTLNAANNWTTTFTNLPVRDAGRTLDNLYEVREVGETGNIITIDGAKYQVTYGLIDANGKMEITNKKEPEPTPSVETSDSSNLPLFGTILMMSLLVTAYVAKKRASILG
;
A
#
# COMPACT_ATOMS: atom_id res chain seq x y z
N THR A 1 31.58 16.64 -3.31
CA THR A 1 32.20 15.70 -2.34
C THR A 1 31.55 15.90 -0.99
N GLN A 2 30.94 14.87 -0.42
CA GLN A 2 30.40 14.90 0.95
C GLN A 2 31.51 14.44 1.91
N LEU A 3 31.82 15.21 2.95
CA LEU A 3 32.77 14.81 3.99
C LEU A 3 31.98 14.12 5.11
N ILE A 4 32.18 12.82 5.30
CA ILE A 4 31.57 12.06 6.41
C ILE A 4 32.65 11.86 7.47
N LYS A 5 32.38 12.31 8.71
CA LYS A 5 33.22 12.05 9.88
C LYS A 5 32.62 10.87 10.64
N ALA A 6 33.37 9.78 10.75
CA ALA A 6 33.00 8.63 11.56
C ALA A 6 33.96 8.51 12.75
N SER A 7 33.41 8.23 13.93
CA SER A 7 34.18 7.86 15.13
C SER A 7 34.11 6.34 15.28
N TYR A 8 35.25 5.69 15.48
CA TYR A 8 35.34 4.25 15.69
C TYR A 8 36.40 3.94 16.75
N GLU A 9 36.24 2.83 17.47
CA GLU A 9 37.21 2.32 18.44
C GLU A 9 37.78 0.99 17.96
N ALA A 10 39.10 0.97 17.72
CA ALA A 10 39.84 -0.21 17.30
C ALA A 10 40.36 -0.98 18.51
N THR A 11 40.13 -2.30 18.58
CA THR A 11 40.83 -3.16 19.54
C THR A 11 41.76 -4.10 18.76
N ALA A 12 43.03 -4.15 19.13
CA ALA A 12 43.99 -5.05 18.49
C ALA A 12 43.65 -6.51 18.81
N ASN A 13 43.75 -7.39 17.81
CA ASN A 13 43.65 -8.83 18.02
C ASN A 13 44.91 -9.36 18.73
N ALA A 14 44.90 -10.64 19.13
CA ALA A 14 45.98 -11.26 19.92
C ALA A 14 47.38 -11.21 19.27
N SER A 15 47.47 -10.88 17.98
CA SER A 15 48.71 -10.73 17.21
C SER A 15 49.16 -9.26 17.06
N GLY A 16 48.46 -8.31 17.68
CA GLY A 16 48.75 -6.87 17.58
C GLY A 16 48.24 -6.21 16.29
N VAL A 17 47.39 -6.89 15.52
CA VAL A 17 46.80 -6.39 14.27
C VAL A 17 45.42 -5.81 14.54
N TYR A 18 45.10 -4.66 13.95
CA TYR A 18 43.77 -4.04 14.03
C TYR A 18 42.95 -4.44 12.81
N ASP A 19 41.98 -5.34 12.99
CA ASP A 19 41.01 -5.69 11.95
C ASP A 19 39.75 -4.85 12.17
N GLN A 20 39.53 -3.82 11.36
CA GLN A 20 38.25 -3.10 11.30
C GLN A 20 37.86 -2.82 9.86
N GLU A 21 36.62 -3.20 9.53
CA GLU A 21 35.99 -2.85 8.27
C GLU A 21 35.05 -1.67 8.52
N ILE A 22 35.41 -0.50 7.98
CA ILE A 22 34.55 0.69 7.99
C ILE A 22 33.86 0.74 6.62
N SER A 23 32.58 0.42 6.58
CA SER A 23 31.78 0.53 5.36
C SER A 23 30.92 1.79 5.37
N ASN A 24 30.98 2.57 4.28
CA ASN A 24 30.05 3.65 4.02
C ASN A 24 29.06 3.15 2.97
N ASN A 25 27.85 2.80 3.40
CA ASN A 25 26.82 2.33 2.48
C ASN A 25 26.00 3.53 1.98
N GLU A 26 25.99 3.78 0.67
CA GLU A 26 25.13 4.83 0.11
C GLU A 26 23.66 4.50 0.40
N VAL A 27 22.96 5.42 1.06
CA VAL A 27 21.53 5.28 1.31
C VAL A 27 20.79 5.57 0.01
N GLN A 28 20.15 4.55 -0.54
CA GLN A 28 19.28 4.71 -1.70
C GLN A 28 17.90 5.20 -1.27
N PHE A 29 17.38 6.18 -2.00
CA PHE A 29 16.05 6.71 -1.80
C PHE A 29 15.18 6.41 -3.02
N ARG A 30 13.88 6.30 -2.78
CA ARG A 30 12.87 6.20 -3.84
C ARG A 30 11.71 7.15 -3.55
N ASN A 31 10.93 7.40 -4.58
CA ASN A 31 9.65 8.09 -4.47
C ASN A 31 8.52 7.11 -4.77
N ILE A 32 7.35 7.36 -4.19
CA ILE A 32 6.11 6.65 -4.51
C ILE A 32 5.08 7.66 -5.00
N GLU A 33 4.77 7.60 -6.29
CA GLU A 33 3.70 8.37 -6.92
C GLU A 33 2.39 7.59 -6.86
N VAL A 34 1.36 8.24 -6.35
CA VAL A 34 0.02 7.65 -6.19
C VAL A 34 -0.95 8.43 -7.05
N THR A 35 -1.70 7.70 -7.87
CA THR A 35 -2.85 8.24 -8.61
C THR A 35 -4.15 7.62 -8.09
N LYS A 36 -5.20 8.42 -8.01
CA LYS A 36 -6.53 7.97 -7.61
C LYS A 36 -7.47 7.93 -8.81
N LYS A 37 -8.14 6.80 -8.98
CA LYS A 37 -9.14 6.56 -10.02
C LYS A 37 -10.50 6.28 -9.41
N TRP A 38 -11.55 6.82 -10.02
CA TRP A 38 -12.94 6.60 -9.63
C TRP A 38 -13.71 5.91 -10.75
N VAL A 39 -14.58 4.97 -10.38
CA VAL A 39 -15.50 4.27 -11.29
C VAL A 39 -16.91 4.37 -10.70
N GLY A 40 -17.87 4.89 -11.46
CA GLY A 40 -19.25 5.07 -11.00
C GLY A 40 -19.50 6.35 -10.19
N GLY A 41 -18.67 7.38 -10.40
CA GLY A 41 -18.75 8.68 -9.72
C GLY A 41 -17.69 8.85 -8.63
N SER A 42 -17.20 10.08 -8.46
CA SER A 42 -16.17 10.43 -7.47
C SER A 42 -16.77 11.14 -6.26
N ALA A 43 -16.15 10.95 -5.09
CA ALA A 43 -16.33 11.86 -3.96
C ALA A 43 -15.59 13.19 -4.20
N ASN A 44 -15.77 14.16 -3.31
CA ASN A 44 -15.07 15.45 -3.38
C ASN A 44 -13.57 15.32 -3.03
N GLN A 45 -13.25 14.45 -2.08
CA GLN A 45 -11.89 14.17 -1.65
C GLN A 45 -11.80 12.78 -0.99
N VAL A 46 -10.58 12.27 -0.85
CA VAL A 46 -10.25 11.09 -0.04
C VAL A 46 -8.87 11.28 0.57
N GLU A 47 -8.60 10.70 1.73
CA GLU A 47 -7.28 10.75 2.36
C GLU A 47 -6.54 9.43 2.16
N VAL A 48 -5.24 9.52 1.86
CA VAL A 48 -4.34 8.38 1.73
C VAL A 48 -3.20 8.48 2.75
N GLN A 49 -2.81 7.34 3.31
CA GLN A 49 -1.75 7.22 4.30
C GLN A 49 -0.66 6.27 3.77
N LEU A 50 0.59 6.71 3.83
CA LEU A 50 1.76 5.88 3.58
C LEU A 50 2.04 5.01 4.81
N TYR A 51 2.40 3.75 4.59
CA TYR A 51 2.89 2.84 5.60
C TYR A 51 4.27 2.32 5.22
N LYS A 52 5.16 2.23 6.20
CA LYS A 52 6.46 1.54 6.12
C LYS A 52 6.44 0.36 7.08
N ASP A 53 6.64 -0.85 6.56
CA ASP A 53 6.60 -2.10 7.32
C ASP A 53 5.34 -2.23 8.20
N GLY A 54 4.19 -1.75 7.69
CA GLY A 54 2.90 -1.75 8.38
C GLY A 54 2.68 -0.63 9.40
N VAL A 55 3.65 0.27 9.59
CA VAL A 55 3.54 1.44 10.47
C VAL A 55 3.24 2.70 9.64
N ALA A 56 2.29 3.52 10.08
CA ALA A 56 1.95 4.76 9.40
C ALA A 56 3.11 5.77 9.44
N GLU A 57 3.43 6.35 8.28
CA GLU A 57 4.50 7.33 8.11
C GLU A 57 3.94 8.73 7.81
N GLY A 58 4.29 9.70 8.64
CA GLY A 58 3.85 11.08 8.46
C GLY A 58 2.33 11.27 8.62
N THR A 59 1.82 12.37 8.08
CA THR A 59 0.39 12.69 8.09
C THR A 59 -0.31 12.17 6.83
N PRO A 60 -1.60 11.79 6.91
CA PRO A 60 -2.39 11.50 5.72
C PRO A 60 -2.37 12.67 4.72
N VAL A 61 -2.51 12.33 3.44
CA VAL A 61 -2.57 13.31 2.34
C VAL A 61 -3.95 13.26 1.70
N THR A 62 -4.59 14.42 1.60
CA THR A 62 -5.87 14.57 0.89
C THR A 62 -5.66 14.58 -0.62
N LEU A 63 -6.33 13.69 -1.34
CA LEU A 63 -6.47 13.68 -2.79
C LEU A 63 -7.82 14.27 -3.17
N ASN A 64 -7.83 15.13 -4.18
CA ASN A 64 -9.04 15.78 -4.70
C ASN A 64 -8.84 16.26 -6.15
N ALA A 65 -9.85 16.88 -6.74
CA ALA A 65 -9.75 17.38 -8.11
C ALA A 65 -8.67 18.45 -8.30
N ALA A 66 -8.38 19.27 -7.29
CA ALA A 66 -7.41 20.37 -7.39
C ALA A 66 -5.96 19.87 -7.52
N ASN A 67 -5.63 18.72 -6.93
CA ASN A 67 -4.33 18.06 -7.11
C ASN A 67 -4.37 16.94 -8.16
N ASN A 68 -5.36 16.96 -9.06
CA ASN A 68 -5.56 15.95 -10.10
C ASN A 68 -5.62 14.53 -9.54
N TRP A 69 -6.08 14.36 -8.29
CA TRP A 69 -6.14 13.07 -7.63
C TRP A 69 -4.77 12.38 -7.52
N THR A 70 -3.69 13.16 -7.39
CA THR A 70 -2.33 12.63 -7.25
C THR A 70 -1.59 13.14 -6.02
N THR A 71 -0.66 12.32 -5.52
CA THR A 71 0.37 12.72 -4.55
C THR A 71 1.67 11.97 -4.82
N THR A 72 2.77 12.47 -4.28
CA THR A 72 4.07 11.77 -4.30
C THR A 72 4.69 11.81 -2.92
N PHE A 73 4.94 10.64 -2.35
CA PHE A 73 5.77 10.47 -1.17
C PHE A 73 7.23 10.43 -1.61
N THR A 74 8.05 11.36 -1.13
CA THR A 74 9.43 11.54 -1.58
C THR A 74 10.44 11.15 -0.52
N ASN A 75 11.69 10.91 -0.94
CA ASN A 75 12.83 10.65 -0.05
C ASN A 75 12.61 9.45 0.89
N LEU A 76 11.96 8.41 0.38
CA LEU A 76 11.72 7.19 1.14
C LEU A 76 12.98 6.32 1.09
N PRO A 77 13.62 6.01 2.23
CA PRO A 77 14.77 5.10 2.22
C PRO A 77 14.33 3.75 1.68
N VAL A 78 15.05 3.24 0.68
CA VAL A 78 14.82 1.89 0.15
C VAL A 78 15.07 0.86 1.24
N ARG A 79 16.04 1.12 2.12
CA ARG A 79 16.43 0.25 3.22
C ARG A 79 16.89 1.08 4.41
N ASP A 80 16.41 0.78 5.61
CA ASP A 80 16.89 1.42 6.82
C ASP A 80 18.32 0.94 7.17
N ALA A 81 19.09 1.80 7.84
CA ALA A 81 20.46 1.50 8.24
C ALA A 81 20.53 0.23 9.11
N GLY A 82 21.50 -0.63 8.81
CA GLY A 82 21.70 -1.90 9.54
C GLY A 82 20.73 -3.02 9.13
N ARG A 83 19.79 -2.80 8.21
CA ARG A 83 18.95 -3.87 7.64
C ARG A 83 19.58 -4.47 6.40
N THR A 84 19.25 -5.74 6.15
CA THR A 84 19.57 -6.45 4.90
C THR A 84 18.41 -6.48 3.91
N LEU A 85 17.18 -6.33 4.40
CA LEU A 85 15.96 -6.33 3.60
C LEU A 85 15.44 -4.91 3.39
N ASP A 86 14.98 -4.63 2.18
CA ASP A 86 14.33 -3.38 1.80
C ASP A 86 13.05 -3.15 2.61
N ASN A 87 12.74 -1.87 2.80
CA ASN A 87 11.52 -1.42 3.47
C ASN A 87 10.30 -1.75 2.59
N LEU A 88 9.26 -2.31 3.21
CA LEU A 88 7.98 -2.55 2.54
C LEU A 88 7.11 -1.30 2.64
N TYR A 89 6.83 -0.67 1.51
CA TYR A 89 5.91 0.46 1.46
C TYR A 89 4.55 0.07 0.91
N GLU A 90 3.51 0.61 1.54
CA GLU A 90 2.12 0.46 1.13
C GLU A 90 1.42 1.81 1.28
N VAL A 91 0.41 2.08 0.44
CA VAL A 91 -0.45 3.26 0.59
C VAL A 91 -1.89 2.79 0.69
N ARG A 92 -2.62 3.27 1.70
CA ARG A 92 -4.02 2.90 1.95
C ARG A 92 -4.90 4.13 2.13
N GLU A 93 -6.17 4.03 1.78
CA GLU A 93 -7.16 5.06 2.10
C GLU A 93 -7.48 5.06 3.61
N VAL A 94 -7.57 6.24 4.21
CA VAL A 94 -7.92 6.39 5.62
C VAL A 94 -9.42 6.14 5.81
N GLY A 95 -9.77 5.34 6.82
CA GLY A 95 -11.16 5.00 7.13
C GLY A 95 -11.73 3.82 6.33
N GLU A 96 -10.91 3.18 5.49
CA GLU A 96 -11.26 1.93 4.82
C GLU A 96 -11.25 0.74 5.79
N THR A 97 -12.14 -0.22 5.59
CA THR A 97 -12.14 -1.51 6.29
C THR A 97 -12.47 -2.63 5.31
N GLY A 98 -11.55 -3.58 5.15
CA GLY A 98 -11.79 -4.79 4.34
C GLY A 98 -11.99 -4.51 2.85
N ASN A 99 -11.26 -3.57 2.28
CA ASN A 99 -11.36 -3.08 0.90
C ASN A 99 -12.68 -2.35 0.58
N ILE A 100 -13.41 -1.89 1.61
CA ILE A 100 -14.60 -1.08 1.47
C ILE A 100 -14.41 0.24 2.22
N ILE A 101 -14.74 1.35 1.58
CA ILE A 101 -14.79 2.67 2.20
C ILE A 101 -16.17 3.30 1.97
N THR A 102 -16.69 4.01 2.97
CA THR A 102 -17.93 4.78 2.85
C THR A 102 -17.60 6.27 2.90
N ILE A 103 -17.96 6.99 1.84
CA ILE A 103 -17.71 8.44 1.72
C ILE A 103 -19.04 9.10 1.35
N ASP A 104 -19.47 10.08 2.16
CA ASP A 104 -20.73 10.80 1.98
C ASP A 104 -21.96 9.87 1.79
N GLY A 105 -21.98 8.74 2.51
CA GLY A 105 -23.04 7.73 2.46
C GLY A 105 -22.95 6.74 1.29
N ALA A 106 -22.09 6.99 0.30
CA ALA A 106 -21.82 6.05 -0.79
C ALA A 106 -20.73 5.04 -0.41
N LYS A 107 -20.95 3.76 -0.74
CA LYS A 107 -19.94 2.70 -0.57
C LYS A 107 -19.11 2.54 -1.82
N TYR A 108 -17.81 2.34 -1.62
CA TYR A 108 -16.85 2.09 -2.68
C TYR A 108 -16.03 0.85 -2.35
N GLN A 109 -15.88 -0.03 -3.33
CA GLN A 109 -14.85 -1.05 -3.33
C GLN A 109 -13.51 -0.40 -3.68
N VAL A 110 -12.52 -0.57 -2.80
CA VAL A 110 -11.17 -0.05 -2.94
C VAL A 110 -10.24 -1.14 -3.47
N THR A 111 -9.46 -0.82 -4.50
CA THR A 111 -8.44 -1.72 -5.04
C THR A 111 -7.11 -0.99 -5.13
N TYR A 112 -6.05 -1.65 -4.67
CA TYR A 112 -4.68 -1.15 -4.69
C TYR A 112 -3.87 -1.81 -5.79
N GLY A 113 -3.30 -1.00 -6.69
CA GLY A 113 -2.25 -1.45 -7.61
C GLY A 113 -0.94 -1.72 -6.86
N LEU A 114 -0.10 -2.58 -7.41
CA LEU A 114 1.27 -2.73 -6.93
C LEU A 114 2.09 -1.48 -7.25
N ILE A 115 3.04 -1.15 -6.38
CA ILE A 115 4.07 -0.14 -6.69
C ILE A 115 5.00 -0.75 -7.75
N ASP A 116 5.06 -0.12 -8.92
CA ASP A 116 5.89 -0.59 -10.02
C ASP A 116 7.39 -0.28 -9.83
N ALA A 117 8.21 -0.68 -10.80
CA ALA A 117 9.66 -0.43 -10.79
C ALA A 117 10.03 1.06 -10.82
N ASN A 118 9.13 1.92 -11.28
CA ASN A 118 9.30 3.37 -11.32
C ASN A 118 8.72 4.06 -10.08
N GLY A 119 8.19 3.31 -9.12
CA GLY A 119 7.56 3.84 -7.92
C GLY A 119 6.14 4.38 -8.14
N LYS A 120 5.43 3.94 -9.18
CA LYS A 120 4.05 4.39 -9.43
C LYS A 120 3.04 3.35 -8.96
N MET A 121 1.91 3.82 -8.42
CA MET A 121 0.75 2.99 -8.12
C MET A 121 -0.57 3.72 -8.38
N GLU A 122 -1.64 2.96 -8.62
CA GLU A 122 -3.00 3.47 -8.76
C GLU A 122 -3.90 2.89 -7.65
N ILE A 123 -4.73 3.73 -7.04
CA ILE A 123 -5.80 3.32 -6.12
C ILE A 123 -7.13 3.54 -6.81
N THR A 124 -7.93 2.49 -7.00
CA THR A 124 -9.25 2.59 -7.64
C THR A 124 -10.39 2.47 -6.62
N ASN A 125 -11.32 3.43 -6.64
CA ASN A 125 -12.61 3.31 -5.95
C ASN A 125 -13.72 3.07 -6.96
N LYS A 126 -14.40 1.93 -6.83
CA LYS A 126 -15.57 1.58 -7.63
C LYS A 126 -16.81 1.69 -6.77
N LYS A 127 -17.72 2.60 -7.13
CA LYS A 127 -18.98 2.81 -6.42
C LYS A 127 -19.84 1.54 -6.49
N GLU A 128 -20.32 1.10 -5.34
CA GLU A 128 -21.32 0.02 -5.28
C GLU A 128 -22.68 0.52 -5.79
N PRO A 129 -23.47 -0.31 -6.49
CA PRO A 129 -24.83 0.06 -6.86
C PRO A 129 -25.68 0.25 -5.60
N GLU A 130 -26.57 1.23 -5.62
CA GLU A 130 -27.55 1.43 -4.54
C GLU A 130 -28.37 0.14 -4.34
N PRO A 131 -28.66 -0.27 -3.09
CA PRO A 131 -29.51 -1.41 -2.85
C PRO A 131 -30.87 -1.17 -3.50
N THR A 132 -31.27 -2.07 -4.40
CA THR A 132 -32.62 -2.02 -4.98
C THR A 132 -33.62 -2.23 -3.85
N PRO A 133 -34.66 -1.38 -3.69
CA PRO A 133 -35.63 -1.55 -2.62
C PRO A 133 -36.27 -2.94 -2.73
N SER A 134 -36.27 -3.68 -1.62
CA SER A 134 -36.90 -4.99 -1.54
C SER A 134 -38.40 -4.84 -1.77
N VAL A 135 -38.92 -5.45 -2.84
CA VAL A 135 -40.36 -5.64 -3.00
C VAL A 135 -40.74 -6.86 -2.16
N GLU A 136 -41.58 -6.65 -1.15
CA GLU A 136 -42.25 -7.72 -0.41
C GLU A 136 -43.21 -8.44 -1.37
N THR A 137 -42.74 -9.45 -2.10
CA THR A 137 -43.67 -10.42 -2.72
C THR A 137 -43.97 -11.48 -1.66
N SER A 138 -45.20 -11.43 -1.15
CA SER A 138 -45.79 -12.42 -0.24
C SER A 138 -45.89 -13.80 -0.92
N ASP A 139 -44.77 -14.48 -1.13
CA ASP A 139 -44.73 -15.87 -1.58
C ASP A 139 -43.59 -16.64 -0.90
N SER A 140 -43.96 -17.72 -0.22
CA SER A 140 -43.20 -18.42 0.83
C SER A 140 -42.09 -19.37 0.35
N SER A 141 -41.40 -19.05 -0.73
CA SER A 141 -40.20 -19.78 -1.18
C SER A 141 -38.93 -19.02 -0.78
N ASN A 142 -38.52 -19.22 0.46
CA ASN A 142 -37.27 -18.70 1.02
C ASN A 142 -36.05 -19.28 0.30
N LEU A 143 -35.39 -18.45 -0.52
CA LEU A 143 -33.93 -18.27 -0.61
C LEU A 143 -33.67 -17.07 -1.53
N PRO A 144 -33.31 -15.87 -1.01
CA PRO A 144 -32.91 -14.77 -1.87
C PRO A 144 -31.52 -15.07 -2.45
N LEU A 145 -31.51 -15.62 -3.67
CA LEU A 145 -30.32 -15.98 -4.44
C LEU A 145 -29.45 -14.76 -4.85
N PHE A 146 -29.90 -13.54 -4.58
CA PHE A 146 -29.32 -12.32 -5.15
C PHE A 146 -28.21 -11.67 -4.31
N GLY A 147 -27.98 -12.14 -3.07
CA GLY A 147 -26.87 -11.67 -2.24
C GLY A 147 -25.51 -12.35 -2.52
N THR A 148 -25.51 -13.51 -3.18
CA THR A 148 -24.29 -14.34 -3.34
C THR A 148 -23.59 -14.17 -4.68
N ILE A 149 -24.24 -13.60 -5.70
CA ILE A 149 -23.64 -13.42 -7.03
C ILE A 149 -22.44 -12.46 -6.98
N LEU A 150 -22.46 -11.45 -6.10
CA LEU A 150 -21.31 -10.55 -5.91
C LEU A 150 -20.18 -11.19 -5.08
N MET A 151 -20.49 -12.13 -4.18
CA MET A 151 -19.44 -12.84 -3.41
C MET A 151 -18.65 -13.83 -4.28
N MET A 152 -19.21 -14.34 -5.39
CA MET A 152 -18.50 -15.26 -6.28
C MET A 152 -17.53 -14.58 -7.26
N SER A 153 -17.58 -13.26 -7.44
CA SER A 153 -16.55 -12.53 -8.20
C SER A 153 -15.27 -12.27 -7.38
N LEU A 154 -15.26 -12.62 -6.08
CA LEU A 154 -14.14 -12.39 -5.14
C LEU A 154 -13.02 -13.45 -5.19
N LEU A 155 -13.09 -14.48 -6.05
CA LEU A 155 -12.05 -15.54 -6.13
C LEU A 155 -10.90 -15.25 -7.11
N VAL A 156 -10.72 -14.01 -7.54
CA VAL A 156 -9.53 -13.61 -8.31
C VAL A 156 -8.78 -12.53 -7.53
N THR A 157 -7.87 -12.94 -6.64
CA THR A 157 -6.48 -12.43 -6.48
C THR A 157 -5.88 -12.99 -5.18
N ALA A 158 -5.60 -14.29 -5.14
CA ALA A 158 -4.64 -14.89 -4.20
C ALA A 158 -3.90 -16.07 -4.86
N TYR A 159 -3.55 -15.93 -6.14
CA TYR A 159 -2.67 -16.88 -6.85
C TYR A 159 -1.29 -16.27 -7.09
N VAL A 160 -0.68 -15.66 -6.07
CA VAL A 160 0.77 -15.33 -6.11
C VAL A 160 1.50 -15.73 -4.81
N ALA A 161 0.78 -16.26 -3.81
CA ALA A 161 1.41 -16.77 -2.58
C ALA A 161 1.89 -18.23 -2.66
N LYS A 162 1.88 -18.89 -3.84
CA LYS A 162 2.34 -20.29 -4.00
C LYS A 162 3.51 -20.50 -4.98
N LYS A 163 4.13 -19.45 -5.52
CA LYS A 163 5.26 -19.58 -6.48
C LYS A 163 6.60 -19.01 -5.97
N ARG A 164 6.79 -18.92 -4.66
CA ARG A 164 8.11 -18.65 -4.03
C ARG A 164 8.56 -19.71 -3.04
N ALA A 165 7.89 -20.87 -3.01
CA ALA A 165 8.23 -22.01 -2.16
C ALA A 165 8.58 -23.30 -2.94
N SER A 166 8.77 -23.23 -4.27
CA SER A 166 9.16 -24.39 -5.09
C SER A 166 10.45 -24.19 -5.88
N ILE A 167 11.30 -23.23 -5.49
CA ILE A 167 12.64 -23.04 -6.08
C ILE A 167 13.76 -23.37 -5.06
N LEU A 168 13.39 -23.91 -3.89
CA LEU A 168 14.32 -24.56 -2.97
C LEU A 168 13.64 -25.85 -2.48
N GLY A 169 13.81 -26.89 -3.28
CA GLY A 169 13.41 -28.27 -3.05
C GLY A 169 14.10 -29.12 -4.11
#